data_AF-A0A832H836-F1
#
_entry.id   AF-A0A832H836-F1
#
_cell.length_a   1.000
_cell.length_b   1.000
_cell.length_c   1.000
_cell.angle_alpha   90.00
_cell.angle_beta   90.00
_cell.angle_gamma   90.00
#
_symmetry.space_group_name_H-M   'P 1'
#
loop_
_entity.id
_entity.type
_entity.pdbx_description
1 polymer ?
#
loop_
_entity_poly.entity_id
_entity_poly.type
_entity_poly.pdbx_seq_one_letter_code
_entity_poly.pdbx_strand_id
1 'polypeptide(L)'
;MLTVPDKDTTKSAYGSKLRRYDVHIARMFEVTQQLCIESNGSAGPVLWRYTAGNGTINMGTFRIECGDADGAAMMMNAGKKERVTIYRSSEGGARDSVVLTVLALDLSNDAQATRWQTITRNFKPIR
;
A
#
# COMPACT_ATOMS: atom_id res chain seq x y z
N MET A 1 0.20 9.82 -1.02
CA MET A 1 1.15 9.73 0.13
C MET A 1 0.53 8.85 1.19
N LEU A 2 1.35 8.00 1.81
CA LEU A 2 0.98 7.19 2.97
C LEU A 2 1.75 7.69 4.21
N THR A 3 1.02 8.03 5.26
CA THR A 3 1.58 8.37 6.58
C THR A 3 0.95 7.44 7.60
N VAL A 4 1.78 6.75 8.38
CA VAL A 4 1.32 5.82 9.43
C VAL A 4 1.85 6.27 10.79
N PRO A 5 1.11 6.00 11.88
CA PRO A 5 1.53 6.36 13.24
C PRO A 5 2.62 5.43 13.78
N ASP A 6 2.78 4.23 13.20
CA ASP A 6 3.73 3.23 13.63
C ASP A 6 5.17 3.76 13.59
N LYS A 7 5.83 3.82 14.75
CA LYS A 7 7.26 4.13 14.82
C LYS A 7 8.14 2.92 14.55
N ASP A 8 7.73 1.76 15.04
CA ASP A 8 8.43 0.50 14.83
C ASP A 8 7.67 -0.35 13.82
N THR A 9 8.08 -0.22 12.56
CA THR A 9 7.49 -0.94 11.44
C THR A 9 8.03 -2.37 11.31
N THR A 10 8.99 -2.78 12.15
CA THR A 10 9.58 -4.13 12.14
C THR A 10 8.79 -5.12 12.99
N LYS A 11 7.92 -4.64 13.88
CA LYS A 11 7.04 -5.49 14.67
C LYS A 11 6.15 -6.36 13.80
N SER A 12 5.90 -7.57 14.30
CA SER A 12 4.92 -8.48 13.71
C SER A 12 3.54 -7.81 13.59
N ALA A 13 2.87 -8.10 12.48
CA ALA A 13 1.49 -7.77 12.23
C ALA A 13 0.65 -9.05 12.24
N TYR A 14 -0.55 -8.95 12.82
CA TYR A 14 -1.54 -10.05 12.87
C TYR A 14 -1.04 -11.35 13.52
N GLY A 15 0.00 -11.28 14.37
CA GLY A 15 0.62 -12.49 14.96
C GLY A 15 1.33 -13.38 13.94
N SER A 16 1.54 -12.88 12.72
CA SER A 16 2.18 -13.59 11.61
C SER A 16 3.65 -13.19 11.46
N LYS A 17 4.33 -13.80 10.48
CA LYS A 17 5.67 -13.39 10.05
C LYS A 17 5.72 -12.07 9.27
N LEU A 18 4.58 -11.46 8.96
CA LEU A 18 4.55 -10.13 8.33
C LEU A 18 4.94 -9.07 9.35
N ARG A 19 5.70 -8.10 8.91
CA ARG A 19 5.97 -6.88 9.65
C ARG A 19 4.88 -5.87 9.37
N ARG A 20 4.67 -4.90 10.25
CA ARG A 20 3.78 -3.75 9.97
C ARG A 20 4.16 -3.04 8.68
N TYR A 21 5.45 -2.95 8.39
CA TYR A 21 5.96 -2.50 7.09
C TYR A 21 5.28 -3.22 5.92
N ASP A 22 5.22 -4.55 5.94
CA ASP A 22 4.68 -5.35 4.84
C ASP A 22 3.17 -5.08 4.64
N VAL A 23 2.42 -4.84 5.72
CA VAL A 23 1.01 -4.43 5.68
C VAL A 23 0.84 -3.02 5.11
N HIS A 24 1.76 -2.10 5.41
CA HIS A 24 1.72 -0.75 4.84
C HIS A 24 2.00 -0.76 3.34
N ILE A 25 2.91 -1.62 2.87
CA ILE A 25 3.12 -1.84 1.43
C ILE A 25 1.83 -2.39 0.79
N ALA A 26 1.17 -3.36 1.42
CA ALA A 26 -0.08 -3.92 0.90
C ALA A 26 -1.14 -2.83 0.72
N ARG A 27 -1.28 -1.94 1.71
CA ARG A 27 -2.19 -0.79 1.64
C ARG A 27 -1.91 0.12 0.43
N MET A 28 -0.65 0.33 0.06
CA MET A 28 -0.32 1.12 -1.14
C MET A 28 -0.71 0.39 -2.44
N PHE A 29 -0.59 -0.93 -2.49
CA PHE A 29 -1.06 -1.74 -3.63
C PHE A 29 -2.58 -1.70 -3.75
N GLU A 30 -3.32 -1.90 -2.65
CA GLU A 30 -4.79 -1.84 -2.61
C GLU A 30 -5.31 -0.50 -3.15
N VAL A 31 -4.71 0.61 -2.72
CA VAL A 31 -5.10 1.93 -3.22
C VAL A 31 -4.72 2.12 -4.67
N THR A 32 -3.52 1.69 -5.07
CA THR A 32 -3.07 1.83 -6.46
C THR A 32 -4.02 1.10 -7.40
N GLN A 33 -4.41 -0.12 -7.05
CA GLN A 33 -5.37 -0.92 -7.82
C GLN A 33 -6.71 -0.19 -7.98
N GLN A 34 -7.25 0.37 -6.90
CA GLN A 34 -8.49 1.14 -6.96
C GLN A 34 -8.36 2.38 -7.88
N LEU A 35 -7.24 3.11 -7.80
CA LEU A 35 -6.99 4.27 -8.67
C LEU A 35 -6.87 3.85 -10.14
N CYS A 36 -6.24 2.71 -10.41
CA CYS A 36 -6.13 2.15 -11.75
C CYS A 36 -7.50 1.79 -12.32
N ILE A 37 -8.38 1.18 -11.52
CA ILE A 37 -9.76 0.90 -11.91
C ILE A 37 -10.51 2.20 -12.24
N GLU A 38 -10.45 3.21 -11.36
CA GLU A 38 -11.15 4.48 -11.55
C GLU A 38 -10.69 5.22 -12.82
N SER A 39 -9.42 5.02 -13.22
CA SER A 39 -8.86 5.57 -14.44
C SER A 39 -9.14 4.74 -15.70
N ASN A 40 -9.89 3.64 -15.62
CA ASN A 40 -10.04 2.65 -16.70
C ASN A 40 -8.68 2.14 -17.23
N GLY A 41 -7.69 1.96 -16.35
CA GLY A 41 -6.34 1.51 -16.71
C GLY A 41 -5.48 2.54 -17.44
N SER A 42 -5.96 3.77 -17.61
CA SER A 42 -5.19 4.85 -18.25
C SER A 42 -4.23 5.55 -17.29
N ALA A 43 -4.36 5.32 -15.98
CA ALA A 43 -3.40 5.81 -15.00
C ALA A 43 -2.03 5.18 -15.26
N GLY A 44 -1.02 6.05 -15.35
CA GLY A 44 0.36 5.63 -15.22
C GLY A 44 0.69 5.16 -13.80
N PRO A 45 1.97 4.89 -13.53
CA PRO A 45 2.43 4.43 -12.23
C PRO A 45 2.08 5.41 -11.12
N VAL A 46 1.66 4.88 -9.98
CA VAL A 46 1.40 5.69 -8.79
C VAL A 46 2.67 5.81 -7.96
N LEU A 47 3.07 7.06 -7.70
CA LEU A 47 4.18 7.39 -6.82
C LEU A 47 3.70 7.58 -5.39
N TRP A 48 4.28 6.79 -4.49
CA TRP A 48 3.97 6.81 -3.08
C TRP A 48 5.14 7.33 -2.27
N ARG A 49 4.97 8.49 -1.65
CA ARG A 49 5.81 8.87 -0.50
C ARG A 49 5.28 8.15 0.74
N TYR A 50 6.12 7.33 1.38
CA TYR A 50 5.78 6.60 2.59
C TYR A 50 6.56 7.17 3.78
N THR A 51 5.83 7.53 4.83
CA THR A 51 6.41 7.98 6.10
C THR A 51 5.78 7.27 7.29
N ALA A 52 6.60 6.97 8.28
CA ALA A 52 6.25 6.32 9.54
C ALA A 52 6.39 7.29 10.72
N GLY A 53 5.91 6.89 11.90
CA GLY A 53 5.97 7.71 13.11
C GLY A 53 5.28 9.07 12.96
N ASN A 54 4.09 9.13 12.36
CA ASN A 54 3.36 10.37 12.05
C ASN A 54 4.15 11.36 11.16
N GLY A 55 4.95 10.83 10.24
CA GLY A 55 5.73 11.64 9.29
C GLY A 55 7.15 11.93 9.72
N THR A 56 7.57 11.49 10.90
CA THR A 56 8.92 11.74 11.43
C THR A 56 9.99 10.79 10.85
N ILE A 57 9.57 9.64 10.33
CA ILE A 57 10.48 8.62 9.78
C ILE A 57 10.21 8.51 8.28
N ASN A 58 11.19 8.88 7.45
CA ASN A 58 11.09 8.70 6.01
C ASN A 58 11.37 7.24 5.65
N MET A 59 10.40 6.56 5.03
CA MET A 59 10.52 5.16 4.62
C MET A 59 10.84 5.02 3.13
N GLY A 60 10.86 6.14 2.40
CA GLY A 60 11.22 6.21 0.99
C GLY A 60 10.04 6.50 0.06
N THR A 61 10.38 6.60 -1.22
CA THR A 61 9.42 6.76 -2.32
C THR A 61 9.30 5.44 -3.06
N PHE A 62 8.08 4.99 -3.27
CA PHE A 62 7.76 3.77 -3.98
C PHE A 62 7.02 4.10 -5.28
N ARG A 63 7.21 3.25 -6.28
CA ARG A 63 6.50 3.32 -7.56
C ARG A 63 5.76 2.00 -7.75
N ILE A 64 4.46 2.07 -7.93
CA ILE A 64 3.62 0.89 -8.17
C ILE A 64 2.95 1.07 -9.52
N GLU A 65 3.20 0.14 -10.43
CA GLU A 65 2.53 0.08 -11.72
C GLU A 65 1.13 -0.53 -11.55
N CYS A 66 0.16 -0.15 -12.40
CA CYS A 66 -1.19 -0.74 -12.33
C CYS A 66 -1.16 -2.26 -12.49
N GLY A 67 -0.30 -2.78 -13.37
CA GLY A 67 -0.15 -4.23 -13.56
C GLY A 67 0.33 -4.97 -12.31
N ASP A 68 1.23 -4.36 -11.51
CA ASP A 68 1.69 -4.96 -10.26
C ASP A 68 0.56 -5.01 -9.22
N ALA A 69 -0.22 -3.92 -9.15
CA ALA A 69 -1.35 -3.79 -8.24
C ALA A 69 -2.50 -4.75 -8.60
N ASP A 70 -2.83 -4.83 -9.88
CA ASP A 70 -3.85 -5.76 -10.40
C ASP A 70 -3.42 -7.21 -10.22
N GLY A 71 -2.16 -7.54 -10.50
CA GLY A 71 -1.62 -8.88 -10.30
C GLY A 71 -1.70 -9.32 -8.83
N ALA A 72 -1.33 -8.44 -7.90
CA ALA A 72 -1.47 -8.69 -6.48
C ALA A 72 -2.94 -8.91 -6.07
N ALA A 73 -3.85 -8.04 -6.54
CA ALA A 73 -5.27 -8.15 -6.24
C ALA A 73 -5.87 -9.45 -6.80
N MET A 74 -5.57 -9.84 -8.04
CA MET A 74 -6.06 -11.09 -8.63
C MET A 74 -5.62 -12.32 -7.82
N MET A 75 -4.40 -12.31 -7.27
CA MET A 75 -3.87 -13.44 -6.53
C MET A 75 -4.32 -13.50 -5.06
N MET A 76 -4.64 -12.34 -4.46
CA MET A 76 -4.73 -12.21 -3.01
C MET A 76 -5.97 -11.48 -2.51
N ASN A 77 -6.90 -11.05 -3.36
CA ASN A 77 -8.09 -10.33 -2.90
C ASN A 77 -8.92 -11.17 -1.89
N ALA A 78 -9.17 -10.59 -0.71
CA ALA A 78 -9.98 -11.21 0.34
C ALA A 78 -11.50 -11.11 0.08
N GLY A 79 -11.92 -10.44 -1.00
CA GLY A 79 -13.32 -10.07 -1.25
C GLY A 79 -13.85 -9.00 -0.31
N LYS A 80 -13.01 -8.50 0.60
CA LYS A 80 -13.36 -7.52 1.62
C LYS A 80 -13.10 -6.11 1.12
N LYS A 81 -14.10 -5.24 1.23
CA LYS A 81 -13.95 -3.80 0.97
C LYS A 81 -13.58 -3.05 2.25
N GLU A 82 -12.61 -2.16 2.17
CA GLU A 82 -12.18 -1.31 3.27
C GLU A 82 -12.15 0.16 2.86
N ARG A 83 -12.53 1.05 3.79
CA ARG A 83 -12.40 2.49 3.59
C ARG A 83 -11.03 2.94 4.08
N VAL A 84 -10.29 3.62 3.23
CA VAL A 84 -8.93 4.09 3.49
C VAL A 84 -8.84 5.58 3.21
N THR A 85 -8.16 6.30 4.09
CA THR A 85 -7.87 7.71 3.87
C THR A 85 -6.45 7.85 3.38
N ILE A 86 -6.27 8.49 2.23
CA ILE A 86 -4.96 8.80 1.66
C ILE A 86 -4.80 10.31 1.51
N TYR A 87 -3.57 10.78 1.55
CA TYR A 87 -3.28 12.20 1.30
C TYR A 87 -2.69 12.36 -0.10
N ARG A 88 -3.29 13.22 -0.92
CA ARG A 88 -2.69 13.66 -2.19
C ARG A 88 -1.82 14.88 -1.89
N SER A 89 -0.63 14.92 -2.48
CA SER A 89 0.16 16.15 -2.52
C SER A 89 -0.36 16.99 -3.68
N SER A 90 -0.99 18.12 -3.41
CA SER A 90 -1.24 19.13 -4.45
C SER A 90 -0.04 20.08 -4.54
N GLU A 91 0.22 20.60 -5.75
CA GLU A 91 1.14 21.72 -5.95
C GLU A 91 0.56 22.94 -5.22
N GLY A 92 1.19 23.34 -4.12
CA GLY A 92 0.70 24.42 -3.25
C GLY A 92 0.72 24.10 -1.75
N GLY A 93 1.03 22.85 -1.36
CA GLY A 93 1.30 22.48 0.03
C GLY A 93 0.06 22.10 0.86
N ALA A 94 -1.15 22.30 0.34
CA ALA A 94 -2.36 21.75 0.94
C ALA A 94 -2.38 20.22 0.75
N ARG A 95 -2.63 19.47 1.83
CA ARG A 95 -2.83 18.02 1.77
C ARG A 95 -4.32 17.74 1.69
N ASP A 96 -4.82 17.48 0.50
CA ASP A 96 -6.18 17.00 0.36
C ASP A 96 -6.24 15.53 0.78
N SER A 97 -7.06 15.24 1.79
CA SER A 97 -7.38 13.88 2.17
C SER A 97 -8.51 13.35 1.28
N VAL A 98 -8.32 12.16 0.73
CA VAL A 98 -9.35 11.46 -0.04
C VAL A 98 -9.64 10.13 0.63
N VAL A 99 -10.93 9.84 0.79
CA VAL A 99 -11.40 8.55 1.26
C VAL A 99 -11.72 7.68 0.05
N LEU A 100 -11.06 6.53 -0.04
CA LEU A 100 -11.27 5.54 -1.09
C LEU A 100 -11.84 4.26 -0.48
N THR A 101 -12.64 3.55 -1.24
CA THR A 101 -13.03 2.17 -0.90
C THR A 101 -12.16 1.24 -1.72
N VAL A 102 -11.28 0.50 -1.06
CA VAL A 102 -10.34 -0.43 -1.69
C VAL A 102 -10.73 -1.87 -1.42
N LEU A 103 -10.30 -2.78 -2.28
CA LEU A 103 -10.36 -4.22 -2.03
C LEU A 103 -9.13 -4.63 -1.23
N ALA A 104 -9.34 -5.14 -0.02
CA ALA A 104 -8.25 -5.53 0.87
C ALA A 104 -7.60 -6.83 0.41
N LEU A 105 -6.27 -6.88 0.48
CA LEU A 105 -5.53 -8.11 0.27
C LEU A 105 -5.69 -9.02 1.48
N ASP A 106 -5.84 -10.33 1.23
CA ASP A 106 -5.87 -11.35 2.24
C ASP A 106 -4.46 -11.55 2.79
N LEU A 107 -4.24 -11.10 4.03
CA LEU A 107 -3.01 -11.28 4.79
C LEU A 107 -3.26 -12.12 6.06
N SER A 108 -4.37 -12.85 6.11
CA SER A 108 -4.92 -13.44 7.34
C SER A 108 -4.16 -14.65 7.87
N ASN A 109 -3.40 -15.35 7.02
CA ASN A 109 -2.71 -16.59 7.37
C ASN A 109 -1.29 -16.65 6.78
N ASP A 110 -0.50 -17.61 7.25
CA ASP A 110 0.92 -17.75 6.89
C ASP A 110 1.16 -18.06 5.40
N ALA A 111 0.25 -18.79 4.75
CA ALA A 111 0.36 -19.07 3.31
C ALA A 111 0.22 -17.78 2.51
N GLN A 112 -0.75 -16.94 2.86
CA GLN A 112 -0.93 -15.62 2.25
C GLN A 112 0.20 -14.65 2.62
N ALA A 113 0.65 -14.64 3.87
CA ALA A 113 1.82 -13.86 4.27
C ALA A 113 3.06 -14.21 3.44
N THR A 114 3.28 -15.51 3.18
CA THR A 114 4.37 -16.00 2.33
C THR A 114 4.22 -15.54 0.89
N ARG A 115 3.01 -15.63 0.34
CA ARG A 115 2.71 -15.16 -1.01
C ARG A 115 2.98 -13.67 -1.15
N TRP A 116 2.52 -12.88 -0.18
CA TRP A 116 2.75 -11.43 -0.16
C TRP A 116 4.24 -11.06 -0.12
N GLN A 117 5.00 -11.71 0.76
CA GLN A 117 6.46 -11.55 0.83
C GLN A 117 7.16 -11.95 -0.47
N THR A 118 6.60 -12.89 -1.23
CA THR A 118 7.13 -13.32 -2.53
C THR A 118 6.89 -12.25 -3.60
N ILE A 119 5.67 -11.71 -3.68
CA ILE A 119 5.31 -10.61 -4.57
C ILE A 119 6.18 -9.38 -4.29
N THR A 120 6.36 -9.04 -3.01
CA THR A 120 7.09 -7.84 -2.60
C THR A 120 8.58 -8.05 -2.37
N ARG A 121 9.12 -9.25 -2.65
CA ARG A 121 10.52 -9.61 -2.36
C ARG A 121 11.53 -8.62 -2.94
N ASN A 122 11.26 -8.15 -4.17
CA ASN A 122 12.11 -7.22 -4.89
C ASN A 122 11.55 -5.79 -4.90
N PHE A 123 10.42 -5.56 -4.22
CA PHE A 123 9.78 -4.26 -4.15
C PHE A 123 10.51 -3.38 -3.15
N LYS A 124 11.23 -2.38 -3.66
CA LYS A 124 12.09 -1.48 -2.89
C LYS A 124 11.78 -0.02 -3.21
N PRO A 125 12.07 0.91 -2.29
CA PRO A 125 11.95 2.32 -2.59
C PRO A 125 12.90 2.70 -3.74
N ILE A 126 12.43 3.57 -4.62
CA ILE A 126 13.18 4.12 -5.76
C ILE A 126 13.97 5.38 -5.37
N ARG A 127 13.64 6.01 -4.24
CA ARG A 127 14.32 7.18 -3.66
C ARG A 127 14.16 7.22 -2.15
#